data_AF-A0A961KE79-F1
#
_entry.id   AF-A0A961KE79-F1
#
_cell.length_a   1.000
_cell.length_b   1.000
_cell.length_c   1.000
_cell.angle_alpha   90.00
_cell.angle_beta   90.00
_cell.angle_gamma   90.00
#
_symmetry.space_group_name_H-M   'P 1'
#
loop_
_entity.id
_entity.type
_entity.pdbx_description
1 polymer ?
#
loop_
_entity_poly.entity_id
_entity_poly.type
_entity_poly.pdbx_seq_one_letter_code
_entity_poly.pdbx_strand_id
1 'polypeptide(L)'
;YERVNKKIMGRGYPDSERIKLGSTRIKYHLDYLGWLLEHRRWIAGNAMTLADFAAAAHLSCLDYINDVDWERAPSVKSWYQTIKSRPAFRPLLADQVPGFPPPRRYADLDF
;
A
#
# COMPACT_ATOMS: atom_id res chain seq x y z
N TYR A 1 -10.38 5.32 3.80
CA TYR A 1 -11.86 5.40 3.94
C TYR A 1 -12.42 6.58 3.16
N GLU A 2 -12.04 7.82 3.50
CA GLU A 2 -12.63 9.06 2.97
C GLU A 2 -12.72 9.13 1.43
N ARG A 3 -11.63 8.84 0.70
CA ARG A 3 -11.58 9.00 -0.77
C ARG A 3 -12.36 7.94 -1.55
N VAL A 4 -12.42 6.71 -1.04
CA VAL A 4 -13.01 5.55 -1.74
C VAL A 4 -14.44 5.33 -1.26
N ASN A 5 -14.63 5.10 0.04
CA ASN A 5 -15.92 4.67 0.57
C ASN A 5 -16.97 5.77 0.52
N LYS A 6 -16.62 7.04 0.83
CA LYS A 6 -17.61 8.12 0.71
C LYS A 6 -18.02 8.37 -0.74
N LYS A 7 -17.07 8.25 -1.68
CA LYS A 7 -17.35 8.37 -3.11
C LYS A 7 -18.26 7.26 -3.62
N ILE A 8 -17.99 6.00 -3.25
CA ILE A 8 -18.80 4.85 -3.67
C ILE A 8 -20.18 4.85 -2.99
N MET A 9 -20.24 5.17 -1.70
CA MET A 9 -21.49 5.16 -0.93
C MET A 9 -22.34 6.42 -1.11
N GLY A 10 -21.89 7.39 -1.93
CA GLY A 10 -22.60 8.66 -2.12
C GLY A 10 -22.74 9.50 -0.83
N ARG A 11 -21.89 9.30 0.18
CA ARG A 11 -21.99 9.93 1.51
C ARG A 11 -21.37 11.33 1.57
N GLY A 12 -21.47 12.08 0.47
CA GLY A 12 -20.91 13.42 0.34
C GLY A 12 -19.39 13.46 0.12
N TYR A 13 -18.82 14.65 0.28
CA TYR A 13 -17.41 14.90 -0.03
C TYR A 13 -16.47 14.32 1.04
N PRO A 14 -15.24 13.93 0.64
CA PRO A 14 -14.21 13.51 1.59
C PRO A 14 -13.86 14.63 2.57
N ASP A 15 -13.58 14.25 3.82
CA ASP A 15 -13.12 15.18 4.84
C ASP A 15 -11.60 15.41 4.68
N SER A 16 -11.23 16.65 4.34
CA SER A 16 -9.85 17.06 4.10
C SER A 16 -8.94 16.89 5.32
N GLU A 17 -9.46 17.11 6.54
CA GLU A 17 -8.68 16.95 7.77
C GLU A 17 -8.30 15.48 7.97
N ARG A 18 -9.27 14.58 7.79
CA ARG A 18 -9.05 13.13 7.89
C ARG A 18 -8.11 12.60 6.82
N ILE A 19 -8.20 13.11 5.59
CA ILE A 19 -7.25 12.78 4.51
C ILE A 19 -5.84 13.20 4.90
N LYS A 20 -5.66 14.45 5.36
CA LYS A 20 -4.37 14.98 5.76
C LYS A 20 -3.77 14.19 6.92
N LEU A 21 -4.58 13.86 7.92
CA LEU A 21 -4.16 13.02 9.05
C LEU A 21 -3.70 11.63 8.59
N GLY A 22 -4.44 11.00 7.68
CA GLY A 22 -4.07 9.73 7.07
C GLY A 22 -2.73 9.80 6.33
N SER A 23 -2.55 10.83 5.50
CA SER A 23 -1.31 11.06 4.73
C SER A 23 -0.10 11.31 5.64
N THR A 24 -0.26 11.97 6.78
CA THR A 24 0.82 12.12 7.76
C THR A 24 1.15 10.80 8.47
N ARG A 25 0.14 10.00 8.83
CA ARG A 25 0.35 8.74 9.55
C ARG A 25 1.01 7.66 8.70
N ILE A 26 0.67 7.57 7.41
CA ILE A 26 1.29 6.56 6.54
C ILE A 26 2.79 6.80 6.41
N LYS A 27 3.25 8.05 6.40
CA LYS A 27 4.67 8.39 6.38
C LYS A 27 5.41 7.75 7.57
N TYR A 28 4.89 7.90 8.78
CA TYR A 28 5.48 7.27 9.97
C TYR A 28 5.58 5.74 9.82
N HIS A 29 4.55 5.09 9.30
CA HIS A 29 4.59 3.64 9.07
C HIS A 29 5.58 3.23 7.98
N LEU A 30 5.74 4.02 6.91
CA LEU A 30 6.73 3.76 5.87
C LEU A 30 8.16 3.90 6.41
N ASP A 31 8.44 4.89 7.27
CA ASP A 31 9.76 5.01 7.91
C ASP A 31 10.06 3.80 8.79
N TYR A 32 9.08 3.38 9.58
CA TYR A 32 9.25 2.25 10.48
C TYR A 32 9.48 0.93 9.71
N LEU A 33 8.70 0.69 8.66
CA LEU A 33 8.90 -0.46 7.77
C LEU A 33 10.25 -0.39 7.07
N GLY A 34 10.66 0.80 6.62
CA GLY A 34 11.95 1.04 6.00
C GLY A 34 13.10 0.68 6.94
N TRP A 35 13.05 1.19 8.16
CA TRP A 35 14.03 0.87 9.20
C TRP A 35 14.12 -0.63 9.49
N LEU A 36 12.97 -1.34 9.58
CA LEU A 36 12.97 -2.79 9.76
C LEU A 36 13.65 -3.52 8.60
N LEU A 37 13.35 -3.12 7.36
CA LEU A 37 13.82 -3.78 6.13
C LEU A 37 15.26 -3.41 5.74
N GLU A 38 15.82 -2.34 6.30
CA GLU A 38 17.26 -2.06 6.21
C GLU A 38 18.10 -3.05 7.02
N HIS A 39 17.54 -3.57 8.11
CA HIS A 39 18.24 -4.46 9.04
C HIS A 39 17.82 -5.92 8.92
N ARG A 40 16.75 -6.21 8.16
CA ARG A 40 16.13 -7.54 8.07
C ARG A 40 15.68 -7.82 6.65
N ARG A 41 15.67 -9.10 6.28
CA ARG A 41 15.19 -9.54 4.96
C ARG A 41 13.67 -9.43 4.80
N TRP A 42 12.93 -9.68 5.86
CA TRP A 42 11.47 -9.63 5.96
C TRP A 42 11.06 -8.87 7.22
N ILE A 43 9.82 -8.39 7.29
CA ILE A 43 9.35 -7.54 8.40
C ILE A 43 9.59 -8.21 9.77
N ALA A 44 9.33 -9.51 9.86
CA ALA A 44 9.46 -10.29 11.09
C ALA A 44 10.84 -10.95 11.29
N GLY A 45 11.80 -10.78 10.37
CA GLY A 45 13.14 -11.37 10.49
C GLY A 45 13.70 -11.93 9.18
N ASN A 46 14.25 -13.14 9.22
CA ASN A 46 14.97 -13.74 8.08
C ASN A 46 14.08 -14.57 7.14
N ALA A 47 12.85 -14.89 7.56
CA ALA A 47 11.88 -15.63 6.78
C ALA A 47 10.60 -14.80 6.58
N MET A 48 9.93 -15.01 5.45
CA MET A 48 8.63 -14.41 5.16
C MET A 48 7.59 -14.97 6.13
N THR A 49 6.73 -14.10 6.65
CA THR A 49 5.68 -14.47 7.60
C THR A 49 4.34 -13.84 7.23
N LEU A 50 3.31 -14.13 8.03
CA LEU A 50 2.01 -13.46 7.92
C LEU A 50 2.13 -11.93 8.07
N ALA A 51 3.12 -11.43 8.80
CA ALA A 51 3.36 -9.99 8.94
C ALA A 51 3.60 -9.31 7.59
N ASP A 52 4.34 -9.98 6.70
CA ASP A 52 4.64 -9.47 5.36
C ASP A 52 3.37 -9.40 4.50
N PHE A 53 2.53 -10.43 4.55
CA PHE A 53 1.25 -10.43 3.83
C PHE A 53 0.26 -9.39 4.37
N ALA A 54 0.18 -9.23 5.69
CA ALA A 54 -0.69 -8.23 6.31
C ALA A 54 -0.27 -6.80 5.91
N ALA A 55 1.03 -6.50 6.00
CA ALA A 55 1.58 -5.22 5.60
C ALA A 55 1.40 -4.96 4.10
N ALA A 56 1.69 -5.95 3.25
CA ALA A 56 1.53 -5.83 1.81
C ALA A 56 0.06 -5.63 1.40
N ALA A 57 -0.89 -6.30 2.05
CA ALA A 57 -2.31 -6.11 1.80
C ALA A 57 -2.78 -4.69 2.18
N HIS A 58 -2.27 -4.13 3.28
CA HIS A 58 -2.60 -2.75 3.66
C HIS A 58 -1.99 -1.74 2.68
N LEU A 59 -0.74 -1.96 2.28
CA LEU A 59 -0.07 -1.12 1.29
C LEU A 59 -0.72 -1.23 -0.09
N SER A 60 -1.23 -2.40 -0.48
CA SER A 60 -1.93 -2.55 -1.77
C SER A 60 -3.21 -1.71 -1.82
N CYS A 61 -3.99 -1.63 -0.73
CA CYS A 61 -5.16 -0.75 -0.68
C CYS A 61 -4.77 0.74 -0.81
N LEU A 62 -3.61 1.13 -0.27
CA LEU A 62 -3.11 2.50 -0.35
C LEU A 62 -2.49 2.82 -1.72
N ASP A 63 -1.80 1.86 -2.33
CA ASP A 63 -1.24 1.96 -3.69
C ASP A 63 -2.36 2.06 -4.73
N TYR A 64 -3.47 1.34 -4.52
CA TYR A 64 -4.68 1.45 -5.35
C TYR A 64 -5.20 2.89 -5.43
N ILE A 65 -5.02 3.70 -4.39
CA ILE A 65 -5.48 5.09 -4.35
C ILE A 65 -4.35 6.11 -4.57
N ASN A 66 -3.14 5.64 -4.89
CA ASN A 66 -1.94 6.45 -5.07
C ASN A 66 -1.55 7.28 -3.83
N ASP A 67 -1.75 6.74 -2.61
CA ASP A 67 -1.42 7.40 -1.34
C ASP A 67 -0.13 6.87 -0.68
N VAL A 68 0.70 6.14 -1.43
CA VAL A 68 2.00 5.66 -0.97
C VAL A 68 3.13 6.42 -1.68
N ASP A 69 3.98 7.06 -0.89
CA ASP A 69 5.21 7.71 -1.36
C ASP A 69 6.37 6.71 -1.33
N TRP A 70 6.54 5.96 -2.42
CA TRP A 70 7.55 4.90 -2.54
C TRP A 70 8.99 5.43 -2.58
N GLU A 71 9.21 6.68 -3.00
CA GLU A 71 10.54 7.29 -3.08
C GLU A 71 11.10 7.62 -1.69
N ARG A 72 10.22 7.76 -0.69
CA ARG A 72 10.59 8.00 0.70
C ARG A 72 11.25 6.79 1.37
N ALA A 73 10.89 5.58 0.95
CA ALA A 73 11.35 4.35 1.58
C ALA A 73 11.75 3.29 0.52
N PRO A 74 12.95 3.43 -0.09
CA PRO A 74 13.40 2.53 -1.16
C PRO A 74 13.48 1.06 -0.74
N SER A 75 13.83 0.77 0.53
CA SER A 75 13.84 -0.59 1.08
C SER A 75 12.44 -1.21 1.09
N VAL A 76 11.41 -0.43 1.45
CA VAL A 76 10.00 -0.86 1.40
C VAL A 76 9.54 -1.07 -0.03
N LYS A 77 9.96 -0.21 -0.98
CA LYS A 77 9.66 -0.35 -2.41
C LYS A 77 10.17 -1.69 -2.95
N SER A 78 11.45 -2.00 -2.75
CA SER A 78 12.06 -3.25 -3.20
C SER A 78 11.43 -4.50 -2.56
N TRP A 79 11.13 -4.44 -1.26
CA TRP A 79 10.42 -5.50 -0.55
C TRP A 79 9.00 -5.70 -1.11
N TYR A 80 8.27 -4.61 -1.36
CA TYR A 80 6.90 -4.67 -1.87
C TYR A 80 6.87 -5.21 -3.31
N GLN A 81 7.79 -4.81 -4.19
CA GLN A 81 7.97 -5.41 -5.53
C GLN A 81 8.19 -6.94 -5.45
N THR A 82 8.99 -7.39 -4.49
CA THR A 82 9.25 -8.83 -4.24
C THR A 82 8.00 -9.59 -3.78
N ILE A 83 7.08 -8.94 -3.07
CA ILE A 83 5.79 -9.55 -2.68
C ILE A 83 4.80 -9.51 -3.83
N LYS A 84 4.70 -8.36 -4.52
CA LYS A 84 3.77 -8.10 -5.61
C LYS A 84 3.95 -9.04 -6.81
N SER A 85 5.19 -9.46 -7.08
CA SER A 85 5.52 -10.41 -8.13
C SER A 85 5.11 -11.87 -7.83
N ARG A 86 4.69 -12.20 -6.61
CA ARG A 86 4.31 -13.57 -6.23
C ARG A 86 2.94 -13.96 -6.80
N PRO A 87 2.74 -15.24 -7.18
CA PRO A 87 1.45 -15.73 -7.67
C PRO A 87 0.28 -15.49 -6.72
N ALA A 88 0.52 -15.58 -5.41
CA ALA A 88 -0.49 -15.33 -4.37
C ALA A 88 -1.03 -13.89 -4.37
N PHE A 89 -0.27 -12.94 -4.92
CA PHE A 89 -0.65 -11.53 -4.97
C PHE A 89 -1.38 -11.15 -6.27
N ARG A 90 -1.32 -11.98 -7.32
CA ARG A 90 -1.96 -11.71 -8.62
C ARG A 90 -3.46 -11.45 -8.53
N PRO A 91 -4.26 -12.23 -7.77
CA PRO A 91 -5.68 -11.95 -7.65
C PRO A 91 -5.96 -10.54 -7.11
N LEU A 92 -5.16 -10.09 -6.14
CA LEU A 92 -5.30 -8.76 -5.54
C LEU A 92 -4.99 -7.63 -6.52
N LEU A 93 -4.05 -7.83 -7.45
CA LEU A 93 -3.74 -6.84 -8.49
C LEU A 93 -4.78 -6.79 -9.61
N ALA A 94 -5.56 -7.87 -9.76
CA ALA A 94 -6.67 -7.96 -10.70
C ALA A 94 -7.97 -7.38 -10.13
N ASP A 95 -8.05 -7.18 -8.81
CA ASP A 95 -9.22 -6.59 -8.17
C ASP A 95 -9.45 -5.17 -8.69
N GLN A 96 -10.70 -4.90 -9.04
CA GLN A 96 -11.15 -3.57 -9.44
C GLN A 96 -12.38 -3.18 -8.65
N VAL A 97 -12.36 -1.95 -8.16
CA VAL A 97 -13.49 -1.34 -7.46
C VAL A 97 -14.34 -0.59 -8.48
N PRO A 98 -15.62 -0.98 -8.69
CA PRO A 98 -16.52 -0.30 -9.63
C PRO A 98 -16.59 1.21 -9.36
N GLY A 99 -16.45 2.02 -10.42
CA GLY A 99 -16.46 3.49 -10.31
C GLY A 99 -15.18 4.12 -9.72
N PHE A 100 -14.17 3.31 -9.42
CA PHE A 100 -12.89 3.76 -8.89
C PHE A 100 -11.73 2.96 -9.54
N PRO A 101 -11.33 3.26 -10.78
CA PRO A 101 -10.25 2.54 -11.45
C PRO A 101 -8.89 2.84 -10.77
N PRO A 102 -7.98 1.84 -10.69
CA PRO A 102 -6.67 2.05 -10.09
C PRO A 102 -5.73 2.86 -11.00
N PRO A 103 -4.67 3.47 -10.45
CA PRO A 103 -3.57 4.04 -11.21
C PRO A 103 -2.91 3.01 -12.13
N ARG A 104 -2.34 3.45 -13.26
CA ARG A 104 -1.63 2.57 -14.21
C ARG A 104 -0.49 1.77 -13.54
N ARG A 105 0.21 2.36 -12.56
CA ARG A 105 1.30 1.69 -11.82
C ARG A 105 0.82 0.58 -10.89
N TYR A 106 -0.47 0.50 -10.58
CA TYR A 106 -0.98 -0.43 -9.58
C TYR A 106 -0.75 -1.89 -9.97
N ALA A 107 -0.90 -2.24 -11.25
CA ALA A 107 -0.60 -3.58 -11.75
C ALA A 107 0.84 -3.74 -12.25
N ASP A 108 1.60 -2.65 -12.32
CA ASP A 108 2.99 -2.67 -12.76
C ASP A 108 3.88 -3.29 -11.67
N LEU A 109 4.79 -4.18 -12.07
CA LEU A 109 5.72 -4.85 -11.16
C LEU A 109 7.03 -4.06 -11.00
N ASP A 110 7.37 -3.18 -11.94
CA ASP A 110 8.64 -2.44 -11.99
C ASP A 110 8.52 -0.96 -11.59
N PHE A 111 7.46 -0.63 -10.85
CA PHE A 111 7.11 0.73 -10.40
C PHE A 111 8.09 1.33 -9.38
#